data_AF-A0A076HJJ8-F1
#
_entry.id   AF-A0A076HJJ8-F1
#
_cell.length_a   1.000
_cell.length_b   1.000
_cell.length_c   1.000
_cell.angle_alpha   90.00
_cell.angle_beta   90.00
_cell.angle_gamma   90.00
#
_symmetry.space_group_name_H-M   'P 1'
#
loop_
_entity.id
_entity.type
_entity.pdbx_description
1 polymer ?
#
loop_
_entity_poly.entity_id
_entity_poly.type
_entity_poly.pdbx_seq_one_letter_code
_entity_poly.pdbx_strand_id
1 'polypeptide(L)'
;MGNALVGQGNLDGAIDAYNTALGLKNDFPKAHNNLGVVLQREGRLDNAVASYRNAIKHNPDFPEAHNNLGNALKDLGKLSTAIDSYKTAIELKPNYAEAHTNLGTTLQEQGNLTAAIDFYKTAIALKPNYAEAHNNLGTALQQQGNLTAAIASYNKALKLKKDNPEVHWNSSLTMLLGGDYKNGWEKYEWRTKTGKVQLKPHASPRSKLWNGKFPKKEVKLLIVTEQGLGDTLQFMRYALVLKKYKFNISLCAPARLHPLIKSSGIDSSPLTPEQANQVSEGEWIQLLSVPRYLNISPANPIITGAYIKPTDKLSCKWKKILSTNQMPNIGINWRGNRDDTNKQGRNIPIHSFRKIVDSYTGNFLCLQRGSQPLEIEQLQKNRKITPHQLDILRIADSEHPEDFLEYAAIINNCDLVITTGSTAAHMAAGMGIPTWVLLPKVPDWRWGLYGDSTFWYPSMRLFRQNENGDWNEVMQRVKLALQEHFGGGLSTRI
;
A
#
# COMPACT_ATOMS: atom_id res chain seq x y z
N MET A 1 38.01 -20.64 6.00
CA MET A 1 37.45 -21.00 4.69
C MET A 1 36.04 -20.44 4.49
N GLY A 2 35.03 -20.89 5.26
CA GLY A 2 33.63 -20.45 5.10
C GLY A 2 33.44 -18.93 4.99
N ASN A 3 33.98 -18.15 5.93
CA ASN A 3 33.89 -16.68 5.87
C ASN A 3 34.47 -16.07 4.57
N ALA A 4 35.53 -16.66 4.02
CA ALA A 4 36.16 -16.17 2.79
C ALA A 4 35.30 -16.47 1.57
N LEU A 5 34.66 -17.65 1.53
CA LEU A 5 33.72 -18.04 0.48
C LEU A 5 32.48 -17.13 0.47
N VAL A 6 31.99 -16.73 1.65
CA VAL A 6 30.94 -15.71 1.76
C VAL A 6 31.38 -14.38 1.13
N GLY A 7 32.63 -13.96 1.36
CA GLY A 7 33.19 -12.74 0.76
C GLY A 7 33.29 -12.80 -0.77
N GLN A 8 33.37 -14.00 -1.33
CA GLN A 8 33.38 -14.26 -2.78
C GLN A 8 31.98 -14.46 -3.36
N GLY A 9 30.93 -14.48 -2.53
CA GLY A 9 29.56 -14.78 -2.95
C GLY A 9 29.27 -16.26 -3.19
N ASN A 10 30.22 -17.16 -2.90
CA ASN A 10 30.01 -18.61 -2.97
C ASN A 10 29.34 -19.11 -1.69
N LEU A 11 28.01 -19.01 -1.65
CA LEU A 11 27.20 -19.35 -0.47
C LEU A 11 27.14 -20.88 -0.23
N ASP A 12 26.96 -21.68 -1.28
CA ASP A 12 26.96 -23.15 -1.19
C ASP A 12 28.28 -23.67 -0.61
N GLY A 13 29.42 -23.21 -1.16
CA GLY A 13 30.73 -23.59 -0.63
C GLY A 13 30.96 -23.11 0.80
N ALA A 14 30.40 -21.96 1.18
CA ALA A 14 30.47 -21.49 2.56
C ALA A 14 29.69 -22.41 3.50
N ILE A 15 28.50 -22.86 3.11
CA ILE A 15 27.69 -23.81 3.87
C ILE A 15 28.44 -25.12 4.07
N ASP A 16 29.02 -25.69 3.00
CA ASP A 16 29.81 -26.92 3.09
C ASP A 16 31.01 -26.78 4.02
N ALA A 17 31.71 -25.64 3.94
CA ALA A 17 32.84 -25.36 4.81
C ALA A 17 32.44 -25.22 6.29
N TYR A 18 31.28 -24.62 6.59
CA TYR A 18 30.78 -24.56 7.96
C TYR A 18 30.28 -25.92 8.46
N ASN A 19 29.57 -26.69 7.64
CA ASN A 19 29.14 -28.05 7.99
C ASN A 19 30.34 -28.97 8.26
N THR A 20 31.41 -28.85 7.45
CA THR A 20 32.67 -29.56 7.70
C THR A 20 33.26 -29.16 9.05
N ALA A 21 33.31 -27.86 9.36
CA ALA A 21 33.80 -27.38 10.65
C ALA A 21 32.96 -27.91 11.82
N LEU A 22 31.65 -27.99 11.66
CA LEU A 22 30.71 -28.52 12.67
C LEU A 22 30.78 -30.05 12.80
N GLY A 23 31.12 -30.77 11.72
CA GLY A 23 31.41 -32.20 11.78
C GLY A 23 32.69 -32.52 12.57
N LEU A 24 33.69 -31.64 12.49
CA LEU A 24 34.93 -31.75 13.28
C LEU A 24 34.73 -31.28 14.73
N LYS A 25 33.97 -30.20 14.93
CA LYS A 25 33.69 -29.61 16.23
C LYS A 25 32.26 -29.09 16.29
N ASN A 26 31.36 -29.93 16.80
CA ASN A 26 29.93 -29.60 16.86
C ASN A 26 29.61 -28.46 17.85
N ASP A 27 30.39 -28.32 18.93
CA ASP A 27 30.29 -27.25 19.93
C ASP A 27 31.05 -25.98 19.50
N PHE A 28 30.85 -25.54 18.24
CA PHE A 28 31.47 -24.33 17.72
C PHE A 28 30.42 -23.23 17.43
N PRO A 29 30.05 -22.41 18.44
CA PRO A 29 28.99 -21.41 18.32
C PRO A 29 29.14 -20.44 17.15
N LYS A 30 30.37 -19.98 16.87
CA LYS A 30 30.64 -19.05 15.76
C LYS A 30 30.37 -19.69 14.39
N ALA A 31 30.67 -20.97 14.21
CA ALA A 31 30.37 -21.68 12.96
C ALA A 31 28.86 -21.87 12.79
N HIS A 32 28.14 -22.27 13.85
CA HIS A 32 26.67 -22.33 13.84
C HIS A 32 26.02 -20.97 13.51
N ASN A 33 26.49 -19.89 14.13
CA ASN A 33 25.99 -18.55 13.83
C ASN A 33 26.26 -18.15 12.37
N ASN A 34 27.48 -18.36 11.87
CA ASN A 34 27.83 -17.98 10.51
C ASN A 34 27.12 -18.84 9.46
N LEU A 35 26.89 -20.12 9.74
CA LEU A 35 26.05 -21.00 8.94
C LEU A 35 24.61 -20.45 8.87
N GLY A 36 24.05 -20.04 10.02
CA GLY A 36 22.74 -19.40 10.09
C GLY A 36 22.64 -18.15 9.21
N VAL A 37 23.66 -17.28 9.24
CA VAL A 37 23.72 -16.07 8.40
C VAL A 37 23.67 -16.40 6.91
N VAL A 38 24.41 -17.42 6.47
CA VAL A 38 24.42 -17.82 5.06
C VAL A 38 23.08 -18.44 4.65
N LEU A 39 22.54 -19.35 5.47
CA LEU A 39 21.23 -19.97 5.22
C LEU A 39 20.11 -18.93 5.11
N GLN A 40 20.15 -17.89 5.95
CA GLN A 40 19.18 -16.80 5.88
C GLN A 40 19.29 -16.00 4.57
N ARG A 41 20.51 -15.75 4.07
CA ARG A 41 20.72 -15.08 2.77
C ARG A 41 20.19 -15.89 1.59
N GLU A 42 20.16 -17.21 1.70
CA GLU A 42 19.55 -18.12 0.71
C GLU A 42 18.02 -18.27 0.87
N GLY A 43 17.41 -17.64 1.87
CA GLY A 43 15.98 -17.79 2.18
C GLY A 43 15.64 -19.09 2.91
N ARG A 44 16.62 -19.87 3.37
CA ARG A 44 16.44 -21.11 4.14
C ARG A 44 16.21 -20.80 5.63
N LEU A 45 15.13 -20.06 5.91
CA LEU A 45 14.87 -19.43 7.23
C LEU A 45 14.78 -20.41 8.40
N ASP A 46 14.08 -21.54 8.27
CA ASP A 46 13.97 -22.52 9.35
C ASP A 46 15.33 -23.15 9.70
N ASN A 47 16.17 -23.40 8.69
CA ASN A 47 17.54 -23.91 8.90
C ASN A 47 18.44 -22.85 9.55
N ALA A 48 18.24 -21.57 9.22
CA ALA A 48 18.94 -20.47 9.87
C ALA A 48 18.57 -20.39 11.36
N VAL A 49 17.27 -20.46 11.69
CA VAL A 49 16.78 -20.50 13.07
C VAL A 49 17.38 -21.67 13.85
N ALA A 50 17.42 -22.87 13.26
CA ALA A 50 18.03 -24.04 13.89
C ALA A 50 19.53 -23.81 14.18
N SER A 51 20.25 -23.23 13.22
CA SER A 51 21.67 -22.93 13.36
C SER A 51 21.94 -21.89 14.47
N TYR A 52 21.17 -20.80 14.52
CA TYR A 52 21.29 -19.82 15.60
C TYR A 52 20.96 -20.40 16.98
N ARG A 53 19.93 -21.25 17.08
CA ARG A 53 19.61 -21.95 18.34
C ARG A 53 20.74 -22.88 18.77
N ASN A 54 21.41 -23.57 17.86
CA ASN A 54 22.60 -24.36 18.18
C ASN A 54 23.76 -23.46 18.65
N ALA A 55 23.97 -22.31 18.02
CA ALA A 55 24.97 -21.34 18.49
C ALA A 55 24.70 -20.90 19.94
N ILE A 56 23.45 -20.57 20.27
CA ILE A 56 23.00 -20.19 21.61
C ILE A 56 23.10 -21.35 22.60
N LYS A 57 22.75 -22.57 22.18
CA LYS A 57 22.87 -23.78 23.02
C LYS A 57 24.31 -24.00 23.48
N HIS A 58 25.28 -23.77 22.60
CA HIS A 58 26.70 -23.97 22.89
C HIS A 58 27.36 -22.73 23.52
N ASN A 59 26.76 -21.55 23.39
CA ASN A 59 27.15 -20.34 24.11
C ASN A 59 25.93 -19.44 24.35
N PRO A 60 25.30 -19.52 25.55
CA PRO A 60 24.14 -18.70 25.87
C PRO A 60 24.42 -17.18 25.85
N ASP A 61 25.64 -16.78 26.19
CA ASP A 61 26.10 -15.38 26.25
C ASP A 61 26.63 -14.91 24.88
N PHE A 62 25.86 -15.15 23.81
CA PHE A 62 26.22 -14.79 22.44
C PHE A 62 25.24 -13.76 21.85
N PRO A 63 25.42 -12.46 22.12
CA PRO A 63 24.45 -11.43 21.72
C PRO A 63 24.22 -11.36 20.20
N GLU A 64 25.25 -11.59 19.38
CA GLU A 64 25.10 -11.62 17.93
C GLU A 64 24.18 -12.76 17.46
N ALA A 65 24.27 -13.94 18.08
CA ALA A 65 23.42 -15.08 17.73
C ALA A 65 21.95 -14.85 18.14
N HIS A 66 21.71 -14.23 19.31
CA HIS A 66 20.36 -13.82 19.73
C HIS A 66 19.76 -12.77 18.79
N ASN A 67 20.53 -11.74 18.41
CA ASN A 67 20.07 -10.75 17.44
C ASN A 67 19.76 -11.38 16.06
N ASN A 68 20.62 -12.28 15.58
CA ASN A 68 20.40 -12.95 14.30
C ASN A 68 19.22 -13.93 14.34
N LEU A 69 19.02 -14.63 15.46
CA LEU A 69 17.82 -15.43 15.70
C LEU A 69 16.57 -14.54 15.64
N GLY A 70 16.60 -13.37 16.27
CA GLY A 70 15.52 -12.38 16.21
C GLY A 70 15.20 -11.99 14.76
N ASN A 71 16.20 -11.69 13.94
CA ASN A 71 16.03 -11.35 12.54
C ASN A 71 15.34 -12.47 11.75
N ALA A 72 15.83 -13.72 11.87
CA ALA A 72 15.24 -14.85 11.16
C ALA A 72 13.81 -15.18 11.64
N LEU A 73 13.52 -15.02 12.93
CA LEU A 73 12.16 -15.18 13.46
C LEU A 73 11.22 -14.10 12.97
N LYS A 74 11.70 -12.85 12.84
CA LYS A 74 10.94 -11.75 12.24
C LYS A 74 10.62 -12.04 10.77
N ASP A 75 11.59 -12.50 9.99
CA ASP A 75 11.39 -12.88 8.58
C ASP A 75 10.37 -14.03 8.41
N LEU A 76 10.26 -14.90 9.42
CA LEU A 76 9.22 -15.95 9.52
C LEU A 76 7.86 -15.44 10.06
N GLY A 77 7.72 -14.14 10.35
CA GLY A 77 6.52 -13.54 10.93
C GLY A 77 6.30 -13.84 12.42
N LYS A 78 7.26 -14.45 13.12
CA LYS A 78 7.17 -14.81 14.55
C LYS A 78 7.61 -13.64 15.44
N LEU A 79 6.87 -12.53 15.35
CA LEU A 79 7.26 -11.23 15.93
C LEU A 79 7.51 -11.27 17.45
N SER A 80 6.65 -11.93 18.23
CA SER A 80 6.82 -11.99 19.69
C SER A 80 8.11 -12.68 20.09
N THR A 81 8.43 -13.83 19.48
CA THR A 81 9.69 -14.55 19.77
C THR A 81 10.93 -13.83 19.23
N ALA A 82 10.77 -13.03 18.17
CA ALA A 82 11.84 -12.17 17.69
C ALA A 82 12.16 -11.07 18.72
N ILE A 83 11.13 -10.44 19.30
CA ILE A 83 11.28 -9.44 20.38
C ILE A 83 12.04 -10.01 21.56
N ASP A 84 11.68 -11.21 22.03
CA ASP A 84 12.37 -11.86 23.16
C ASP A 84 13.86 -12.06 22.85
N SER A 85 14.18 -12.52 21.63
CA SER A 85 15.56 -12.72 21.19
C SER A 85 16.36 -11.40 21.14
N TYR A 86 15.76 -10.31 20.65
CA TYR A 86 16.44 -9.01 20.66
C TYR A 86 16.63 -8.46 22.08
N LYS A 87 15.66 -8.66 22.98
CA LYS A 87 15.79 -8.26 24.39
C LYS A 87 16.96 -9.00 25.05
N THR A 88 17.08 -10.31 24.87
CA THR A 88 18.24 -11.08 25.37
C THR A 88 19.55 -10.55 24.78
N ALA A 89 19.59 -10.21 23.49
CA ALA A 89 20.79 -9.62 22.87
C ALA A 89 21.18 -8.27 23.50
N ILE A 90 20.20 -7.44 23.85
CA ILE A 90 20.39 -6.14 24.51
C ILE A 90 20.81 -6.32 25.98
N GLU A 91 20.23 -7.29 26.70
CA GLU A 91 20.62 -7.61 28.08
C GLU A 91 22.09 -8.04 28.16
N LEU A 92 22.53 -8.89 27.23
CA LEU A 92 23.93 -9.33 27.13
C LEU A 92 24.87 -8.23 26.63
N LYS A 93 24.38 -7.29 25.81
CA LYS A 93 25.16 -6.21 25.22
C LYS A 93 24.33 -4.92 25.13
N PRO A 94 24.27 -4.12 26.21
CA PRO A 94 23.40 -2.94 26.27
C PRO A 94 23.70 -1.87 25.20
N ASN A 95 24.93 -1.79 24.73
CA ASN A 95 25.38 -0.85 23.70
C ASN A 95 25.22 -1.38 22.25
N TYR A 96 24.41 -2.43 22.03
CA TYR A 96 24.20 -3.03 20.71
C TYR A 96 23.16 -2.26 19.87
N ALA A 97 23.59 -1.18 19.21
CA ALA A 97 22.70 -0.29 18.45
C ALA A 97 21.85 -0.99 17.38
N GLU A 98 22.40 -2.01 16.72
CA GLU A 98 21.70 -2.84 15.74
C GLU A 98 20.52 -3.60 16.38
N ALA A 99 20.72 -4.22 17.56
CA ALA A 99 19.64 -4.93 18.27
C ALA A 99 18.52 -3.99 18.75
N HIS A 100 18.87 -2.78 19.22
CA HIS A 100 17.88 -1.73 19.52
C HIS A 100 17.07 -1.34 18.28
N THR A 101 17.72 -1.18 17.13
CA THR A 101 17.04 -0.84 15.86
C THR A 101 16.13 -1.97 15.39
N ASN A 102 16.58 -3.22 15.49
CA ASN A 102 15.79 -4.38 15.10
C ASN A 102 14.57 -4.56 16.01
N LEU A 103 14.75 -4.43 17.33
CA LEU A 103 13.65 -4.44 18.30
C LEU A 103 12.65 -3.32 18.04
N GLY A 104 13.12 -2.09 17.81
CA GLY A 104 12.27 -0.96 17.45
C GLY A 104 11.42 -1.25 16.20
N THR A 105 12.02 -1.88 15.19
CA THR A 105 11.32 -2.23 13.94
C THR A 105 10.26 -3.30 14.15
N THR A 106 10.55 -4.34 14.94
CA THR A 106 9.54 -5.36 15.25
C THR A 106 8.41 -4.82 16.13
N LEU A 107 8.70 -3.90 17.06
CA LEU A 107 7.67 -3.20 17.85
C LEU A 107 6.80 -2.30 16.97
N GLN A 108 7.40 -1.61 16.00
CA GLN A 108 6.68 -0.80 15.02
C GLN A 108 5.73 -1.68 14.18
N GLU A 109 6.18 -2.85 13.72
CA GLU A 109 5.36 -3.83 12.99
C GLU A 109 4.19 -4.36 13.84
N GLN A 110 4.35 -4.45 15.17
CA GLN A 110 3.26 -4.75 16.12
C GLN A 110 2.35 -3.55 16.44
N GLY A 111 2.64 -2.37 15.90
CA GLY A 111 1.88 -1.14 16.16
C GLY A 111 2.27 -0.39 17.44
N ASN A 112 3.29 -0.84 18.18
CA ASN A 112 3.80 -0.14 19.37
C ASN A 112 4.79 0.96 18.97
N LEU A 113 4.25 2.03 18.38
CA LEU A 113 5.03 3.14 17.84
C LEU A 113 5.85 3.89 18.91
N THR A 114 5.28 4.09 20.10
CA THR A 114 5.96 4.81 21.19
C THR A 114 7.23 4.08 21.60
N ALA A 115 7.14 2.77 21.89
CA ALA A 115 8.31 1.99 22.27
C ALA A 115 9.32 1.90 21.12
N ALA A 116 8.85 1.73 19.88
CA ALA A 116 9.73 1.73 18.70
C ALA A 116 10.58 3.00 18.60
N ILE A 117 9.95 4.17 18.77
CA ILE A 117 10.63 5.48 18.76
C ILE A 117 11.71 5.56 19.84
N ASP A 118 11.45 5.07 21.05
CA ASP A 118 12.42 5.12 22.16
C ASP A 118 13.62 4.20 21.90
N PHE A 119 13.40 3.01 21.34
CA PHE A 119 14.49 2.12 20.93
C PHE A 119 15.32 2.71 19.78
N TYR A 120 14.68 3.37 18.79
CA TYR A 120 15.44 4.06 17.74
C TYR A 120 16.27 5.22 18.28
N LYS A 121 15.72 6.04 19.19
CA LYS A 121 16.47 7.10 19.86
C LYS A 121 17.67 6.54 20.63
N THR A 122 17.49 5.42 21.32
CA THR A 122 18.57 4.72 22.03
C THR A 122 19.65 4.25 21.06
N ALA A 123 19.29 3.60 19.96
CA ALA A 123 20.23 3.19 18.92
C ALA A 123 21.01 4.38 18.33
N ILE A 124 20.35 5.52 18.11
CA ILE A 124 20.98 6.76 17.63
C ILE A 124 21.92 7.36 18.69
N ALA A 125 21.55 7.33 19.96
CA ALA A 125 22.42 7.81 21.05
C ALA A 125 23.71 6.96 21.15
N LEU A 126 23.59 5.65 20.99
CA LEU A 126 24.73 4.72 20.96
C LEU A 126 25.57 4.86 19.69
N LYS A 127 24.94 5.13 18.54
CA LYS A 127 25.58 5.24 17.22
C LYS A 127 25.01 6.42 16.43
N PRO A 128 25.47 7.67 16.65
CA PRO A 128 24.90 8.86 16.03
C PRO A 128 24.90 8.87 14.50
N ASN A 129 25.89 8.18 13.89
CA ASN A 129 26.05 8.05 12.44
C ASN A 129 25.29 6.85 11.84
N TYR A 130 24.28 6.31 12.55
CA TYR A 130 23.48 5.19 12.05
C TYR A 130 22.31 5.65 11.18
N ALA A 131 22.57 5.84 9.88
CA ALA A 131 21.60 6.37 8.92
C ALA A 131 20.27 5.58 8.87
N GLU A 132 20.32 4.25 9.05
CA GLU A 132 19.14 3.38 9.06
C GLU A 132 18.25 3.65 10.27
N ALA A 133 18.83 3.81 11.48
CA ALA A 133 18.05 4.14 12.68
C ALA A 133 17.35 5.50 12.54
N HIS A 134 17.99 6.50 11.91
CA HIS A 134 17.35 7.79 11.59
C HIS A 134 16.20 7.64 10.59
N ASN A 135 16.32 6.78 9.58
CA ASN A 135 15.24 6.48 8.64
C ASN A 135 14.05 5.80 9.33
N ASN A 136 14.33 4.82 10.19
CA ASN A 136 13.28 4.06 10.87
C ASN A 136 12.58 4.94 11.91
N LEU A 137 13.33 5.78 12.64
CA LEU A 137 12.75 6.83 13.49
C LEU A 137 11.84 7.77 12.69
N GLY A 138 12.27 8.23 11.52
CA GLY A 138 11.46 9.07 10.64
C GLY A 138 10.16 8.40 10.22
N THR A 139 10.21 7.10 9.92
CA THR A 139 9.04 6.30 9.54
C THR A 139 8.06 6.14 10.70
N ALA A 140 8.55 5.82 11.89
CA ALA A 140 7.71 5.69 13.08
C ALA A 140 7.08 7.04 13.49
N LEU A 141 7.83 8.14 13.41
CA LEU A 141 7.30 9.49 13.66
C LEU A 141 6.23 9.89 12.64
N GLN A 142 6.41 9.51 11.36
CA GLN A 142 5.40 9.72 10.33
C GLN A 142 4.12 8.95 10.66
N GLN A 143 4.22 7.68 11.06
CA GLN A 143 3.07 6.87 11.48
C GLN A 143 2.36 7.40 12.73
N GLN A 144 3.08 8.12 13.59
CA GLN A 144 2.51 8.85 14.73
C GLN A 144 1.85 10.19 14.32
N GLY A 145 2.06 10.65 13.08
CA GLY A 145 1.55 11.91 12.56
C GLY A 145 2.46 13.11 12.83
N ASN A 146 3.64 12.91 13.43
CA ASN A 146 4.63 13.96 13.66
C ASN A 146 5.51 14.17 12.42
N LEU A 147 4.91 14.78 11.39
CA LEU A 147 5.55 14.94 10.07
C LEU A 147 6.83 15.79 10.14
N THR A 148 6.84 16.85 10.96
CA THR A 148 8.02 17.72 11.11
C THR A 148 9.22 16.96 11.68
N ALA A 149 9.03 16.19 12.75
CA ALA A 149 10.11 15.39 13.34
C ALA A 149 10.53 14.23 12.41
N ALA A 150 9.58 13.66 11.65
CA ALA A 150 9.88 12.66 10.63
C ALA A 150 10.83 13.21 9.55
N ILE A 151 10.51 14.36 8.96
CA ILE A 151 11.36 15.03 7.97
C ILE A 151 12.73 15.39 8.54
N ALA A 152 12.80 15.87 9.79
CA ALA A 152 14.08 16.14 10.45
C ALA A 152 14.96 14.88 10.55
N SER A 153 14.36 13.74 10.89
CA SER A 153 15.05 12.45 10.99
C SER A 153 15.52 11.95 9.62
N TYR A 154 14.69 12.03 8.58
CA TYR A 154 15.12 11.71 7.22
C TYR A 154 16.25 12.62 6.73
N ASN A 155 16.21 13.91 7.05
CA ASN A 155 17.30 14.83 6.71
C ASN A 155 18.62 14.45 7.40
N LYS A 156 18.58 13.94 8.64
CA LYS A 156 19.77 13.38 9.30
C LYS A 156 20.27 12.12 8.60
N ALA A 157 19.38 11.20 8.24
CA ALA A 157 19.72 10.02 7.46
C ALA A 157 20.37 10.38 6.10
N LEU A 158 19.82 11.36 5.37
CA LEU A 158 20.35 11.82 4.08
C LEU A 158 21.67 12.60 4.21
N LYS A 159 21.94 13.26 5.34
CA LYS A 159 23.26 13.86 5.60
C LYS A 159 24.34 12.78 5.74
N LEU A 160 23.99 11.63 6.32
CA LEU A 160 24.90 10.49 6.49
C LEU A 160 25.04 9.66 5.20
N LYS A 161 23.95 9.47 4.45
CA LYS A 161 23.90 8.74 3.18
C LYS A 161 23.02 9.49 2.18
N LYS A 162 23.64 10.38 1.40
CA LYS A 162 22.96 11.30 0.47
C LYS A 162 22.13 10.59 -0.61
N ASP A 163 22.68 9.49 -1.14
CA ASP A 163 22.07 8.74 -2.23
C ASP A 163 21.37 7.47 -1.73
N ASN A 164 20.54 7.61 -0.69
CA ASN A 164 19.70 6.52 -0.19
C ASN A 164 18.27 6.64 -0.77
N PRO A 165 17.88 5.78 -1.75
CA PRO A 165 16.57 5.86 -2.39
C PRO A 165 15.39 5.68 -1.43
N GLU A 166 15.53 4.80 -0.43
CA GLU A 166 14.45 4.52 0.52
C GLU A 166 14.15 5.74 1.40
N VAL A 167 15.19 6.45 1.85
CA VAL A 167 15.01 7.65 2.67
C VAL A 167 14.38 8.79 1.85
N HIS A 168 14.81 9.00 0.60
CA HIS A 168 14.18 10.00 -0.27
C HIS A 168 12.71 9.66 -0.52
N TRP A 169 12.41 8.39 -0.80
CA TRP A 169 11.04 7.94 -1.02
C TRP A 169 10.17 8.09 0.25
N ASN A 170 10.62 7.63 1.42
CA ASN A 170 9.88 7.80 2.68
C ASN A 170 9.65 9.29 3.03
N SER A 171 10.68 10.12 2.82
CA SER A 171 10.56 11.58 2.98
C SER A 171 9.54 12.17 2.02
N SER A 172 9.45 11.68 0.78
CA SER A 172 8.48 12.15 -0.22
C SER A 172 7.04 11.89 0.19
N LEU A 173 6.74 10.69 0.71
CA LEU A 173 5.42 10.32 1.21
C LEU A 173 5.00 11.22 2.37
N THR A 174 5.95 11.55 3.24
CA THR A 174 5.74 12.43 4.40
C THR A 174 5.47 13.87 3.95
N MET A 175 6.22 14.38 2.96
CA MET A 175 6.00 15.70 2.37
C MET A 175 4.63 15.80 1.69
N LEU A 176 4.28 14.80 0.88
CA LEU A 176 2.97 14.72 0.22
C LEU A 176 1.82 14.68 1.24
N LEU A 177 1.95 13.88 2.30
CA LEU A 177 0.95 13.80 3.37
C LEU A 177 0.79 15.13 4.11
N GLY A 178 1.89 15.87 4.31
CA GLY A 178 1.93 17.19 4.93
C GLY A 178 1.55 18.35 4.02
N GLY A 179 1.26 18.10 2.74
CA GLY A 179 0.86 19.11 1.77
C GLY A 179 2.00 19.81 1.01
N ASP A 180 3.25 19.43 1.23
CA ASP A 180 4.40 19.89 0.41
C ASP A 180 4.50 19.08 -0.88
N TYR A 181 3.55 19.32 -1.79
CA TYR A 181 3.46 18.60 -3.06
C TYR A 181 4.66 18.85 -3.97
N LYS A 182 5.24 20.05 -3.96
CA LYS A 182 6.38 20.39 -4.82
C LYS A 182 7.59 19.51 -4.49
N ASN A 183 8.07 19.55 -3.25
CA ASN A 183 9.22 18.74 -2.85
C ASN A 183 8.87 17.26 -2.75
N GLY A 184 7.62 16.95 -2.37
CA GLY A 184 7.07 15.60 -2.37
C GLY A 184 7.21 14.92 -3.71
N TRP A 185 6.71 15.52 -4.80
CA TRP A 185 6.83 14.95 -6.14
C TRP A 185 8.27 14.81 -6.61
N GLU A 186 9.13 15.78 -6.32
CA GLU A 186 10.55 15.70 -6.69
C GLU A 186 11.26 14.51 -6.04
N LYS A 187 11.02 14.27 -4.75
CA LYS A 187 11.61 13.13 -4.04
C LYS A 187 10.91 11.81 -4.36
N TYR A 188 9.64 11.84 -4.77
CA TYR A 188 8.88 10.64 -5.11
C TYR A 188 9.48 9.86 -6.29
N GLU A 189 10.25 10.53 -7.16
CA GLU A 189 10.98 9.89 -8.27
C GLU A 189 12.03 8.88 -7.82
N TRP A 190 12.54 9.01 -6.59
CA TRP A 190 13.50 8.06 -6.02
C TRP A 190 12.91 6.66 -5.80
N ARG A 191 11.58 6.51 -5.83
CA ARG A 191 10.89 5.21 -5.73
C ARG A 191 11.43 4.18 -6.74
N THR A 192 11.77 4.64 -7.95
CA THR A 192 12.26 3.78 -9.05
C THR A 192 13.66 3.22 -8.79
N LYS A 193 14.41 3.86 -7.89
CA LYS A 193 15.75 3.45 -7.46
C LYS A 193 15.72 2.59 -6.21
N THR A 194 14.55 2.39 -5.61
CA THR A 194 14.41 1.42 -4.51
C THR A 194 14.52 0.01 -5.09
N GLY A 195 15.08 -0.93 -4.34
CA GLY A 195 15.12 -2.35 -4.75
C GLY A 195 13.75 -3.04 -4.82
N LYS A 196 12.66 -2.29 -4.59
CA LYS A 196 11.29 -2.80 -4.45
C LYS A 196 10.67 -3.01 -5.83
N VAL A 197 10.46 -4.28 -6.21
CA VAL A 197 9.93 -4.68 -7.52
C VAL A 197 8.57 -4.02 -7.81
N GLN A 198 7.70 -3.91 -6.81
CA GLN A 198 6.37 -3.32 -6.91
C GLN A 198 6.36 -1.81 -7.21
N LEU A 199 7.51 -1.13 -7.07
CA LEU A 199 7.66 0.30 -7.39
C LEU A 199 8.27 0.53 -8.78
N LYS A 200 8.63 -0.54 -9.49
CA LYS A 200 9.10 -0.45 -10.88
C LYS A 200 7.90 -0.32 -11.83
N PRO A 201 8.07 0.37 -12.98
CA PRO A 201 7.05 0.39 -14.01
C PRO A 201 6.82 -1.01 -14.59
N HIS A 202 5.58 -1.30 -14.99
CA HIS A 202 5.22 -2.61 -15.56
C HIS A 202 5.95 -2.90 -16.88
N ALA A 203 6.37 -1.86 -17.60
CA ALA A 203 7.16 -1.95 -18.82
C ALA A 203 8.34 -0.98 -18.81
N SER A 204 9.37 -1.29 -19.58
CA SER A 204 10.52 -0.42 -19.87
C SER A 204 10.67 -0.28 -21.39
N PRO A 205 9.87 0.60 -22.02
CA PRO A 205 9.93 0.86 -23.46
C PRO A 205 11.34 1.23 -23.94
N ARG A 206 11.65 0.92 -25.20
CA ARG A 206 12.92 1.26 -25.85
C ARG A 206 12.98 2.74 -26.28
N SER A 207 11.84 3.41 -26.30
CA SER A 207 11.75 4.84 -26.58
C SER A 207 12.34 5.69 -25.45
N LYS A 208 12.50 6.99 -25.70
CA LYS A 208 13.15 7.90 -24.77
C LYS A 208 12.23 8.24 -23.59
N LEU A 209 12.77 8.35 -22.38
CA LEU A 209 12.00 8.88 -21.25
C LEU A 209 11.67 10.37 -21.46
N TRP A 210 10.40 10.74 -21.33
CA TRP A 210 9.94 12.13 -21.37
C TRP A 210 10.53 12.91 -20.21
N ASN A 211 11.10 14.08 -20.52
CA ASN A 211 11.80 14.92 -19.56
C ASN A 211 10.94 16.02 -18.94
N GLY A 212 9.62 16.00 -19.19
CA GLY A 212 8.69 17.01 -18.68
C GLY A 212 8.50 18.26 -19.56
N LYS A 213 9.23 18.39 -20.67
CA LYS A 213 9.04 19.51 -21.59
C LYS A 213 7.81 19.27 -22.48
N PHE A 214 6.87 20.21 -22.45
CA PHE A 214 5.67 20.14 -23.27
C PHE A 214 6.00 20.46 -24.74
N PRO A 215 5.51 19.65 -25.70
CA PRO A 215 5.94 19.76 -27.09
C PRO A 215 5.19 20.87 -27.82
N LYS A 216 5.87 21.50 -28.79
CA LYS A 216 5.27 22.50 -29.69
C LYS A 216 4.57 21.89 -30.91
N LYS A 217 4.90 20.63 -31.23
CA LYS A 217 4.35 19.81 -32.31
C LYS A 217 3.82 18.51 -31.72
N GLU A 218 3.09 17.74 -32.52
CA GLU A 218 2.58 16.46 -32.03
C GLU A 218 3.71 15.49 -31.67
N VAL A 219 3.64 14.87 -30.49
CA VAL A 219 4.61 13.87 -30.01
C VAL A 219 3.85 12.66 -29.47
N LYS A 220 4.26 11.46 -29.89
CA LYS A 220 3.77 10.21 -29.31
C LYS A 220 4.31 10.09 -27.87
N LEU A 221 3.43 9.93 -26.90
CA LEU A 221 3.80 9.72 -25.50
C LEU A 221 3.09 8.48 -24.95
N LEU A 222 3.89 7.49 -24.58
CA LEU A 222 3.43 6.28 -23.91
C LEU A 222 3.46 6.46 -22.39
N ILE A 223 2.31 6.37 -21.72
CA ILE A 223 2.23 6.39 -20.27
C ILE A 223 2.23 4.94 -19.77
N VAL A 224 3.18 4.58 -18.91
CA VAL A 224 3.34 3.23 -18.39
C VAL A 224 2.85 3.16 -16.94
N THR A 225 1.87 2.31 -16.67
CA THR A 225 1.39 2.04 -15.31
C THR A 225 2.48 1.43 -14.43
N GLU A 226 2.34 1.66 -13.13
CA GLU A 226 3.18 1.11 -12.07
C GLU A 226 2.31 0.95 -10.81
N GLN A 227 2.83 0.28 -9.78
CA GLN A 227 2.11 0.04 -8.52
C GLN A 227 0.76 -0.69 -8.72
N GLY A 228 -0.24 -0.42 -7.89
CA GLY A 228 -1.49 -1.19 -7.84
C GLY A 228 -2.58 -0.69 -8.80
N LEU A 229 -3.68 -1.45 -8.85
CA LEU A 229 -4.87 -1.08 -9.62
C LEU A 229 -5.46 0.26 -9.16
N GLY A 230 -5.51 0.53 -7.85
CA GLY A 230 -6.01 1.80 -7.31
C GLY A 230 -5.22 3.00 -7.82
N ASP A 231 -3.89 2.87 -7.89
CA ASP A 231 -3.00 3.91 -8.42
C ASP A 231 -3.26 4.13 -9.92
N THR A 232 -3.40 3.05 -10.67
CA THR A 232 -3.73 3.15 -12.09
C THR A 232 -5.07 3.85 -12.30
N LEU A 233 -6.12 3.42 -11.60
CA LEU A 233 -7.45 4.03 -11.70
C LEU A 233 -7.41 5.51 -11.33
N GLN A 234 -6.68 5.89 -10.27
CA GLN A 234 -6.55 7.29 -9.87
C GLN A 234 -5.82 8.12 -10.92
N PHE A 235 -4.65 7.68 -11.38
CA PHE A 235 -3.73 8.52 -12.15
C PHE A 235 -3.95 8.46 -13.66
N MET A 236 -4.61 7.42 -14.20
CA MET A 236 -4.88 7.32 -15.65
C MET A 236 -5.67 8.51 -16.21
N ARG A 237 -6.39 9.23 -15.35
CA ARG A 237 -7.10 10.48 -15.72
C ARG A 237 -6.18 11.50 -16.40
N TYR A 238 -4.89 11.53 -16.04
CA TYR A 238 -3.95 12.50 -16.59
C TYR A 238 -3.59 12.25 -18.06
N ALA A 239 -3.88 11.06 -18.59
CA ALA A 239 -3.88 10.84 -20.04
C ALA A 239 -4.82 11.82 -20.75
N LEU A 240 -6.01 12.09 -20.20
CA LEU A 240 -6.98 13.04 -20.77
C LEU A 240 -6.47 14.48 -20.76
N VAL A 241 -5.64 14.84 -19.77
CA VAL A 241 -5.04 16.17 -19.68
C VAL A 241 -3.92 16.32 -20.68
N LEU A 242 -3.02 15.34 -20.76
CA LEU A 242 -1.88 15.41 -21.66
C LEU A 242 -2.31 15.42 -23.14
N LYS A 243 -3.44 14.78 -23.51
CA LYS A 243 -4.05 14.91 -24.85
C LYS A 243 -4.31 16.37 -25.26
N LYS A 244 -4.53 17.28 -24.31
CA LYS A 244 -4.73 18.72 -24.59
C LYS A 244 -3.44 19.44 -24.99
N TYR A 245 -2.27 18.82 -24.80
CA TYR A 245 -0.95 19.43 -25.00
C TYR A 245 -0.15 18.81 -26.15
N LYS A 246 -0.77 18.63 -27.32
CA LYS A 246 -0.12 18.06 -28.53
C LYS A 246 0.56 16.70 -28.28
N PHE A 247 0.16 15.97 -27.24
CA PHE A 247 0.58 14.58 -27.08
C PHE A 247 -0.44 13.65 -27.74
N ASN A 248 0.07 12.74 -28.56
CA ASN A 248 -0.66 11.55 -28.98
C ASN A 248 -0.41 10.45 -27.92
N ILE A 249 -1.41 10.22 -27.07
CA ILE A 249 -1.27 9.40 -25.87
C ILE A 249 -1.64 7.94 -26.15
N SER A 250 -0.76 7.03 -25.72
CA SER A 250 -1.07 5.62 -25.50
C SER A 250 -0.84 5.26 -24.03
N LEU A 251 -1.63 4.33 -23.50
CA LEU A 251 -1.55 3.87 -22.13
C LEU A 251 -1.15 2.38 -22.08
N CYS A 252 -0.07 2.06 -21.37
CA CYS A 252 0.33 0.70 -21.05
C CYS A 252 -0.23 0.30 -19.68
N ALA A 253 -1.08 -0.73 -19.66
CA ALA A 253 -1.72 -1.25 -18.46
C ALA A 253 -1.88 -2.78 -18.53
N PRO A 254 -2.02 -3.47 -17.38
CA PRO A 254 -2.42 -4.88 -17.37
C PRO A 254 -3.68 -5.13 -18.20
N ALA A 255 -3.72 -6.23 -18.94
CA ALA A 255 -4.80 -6.56 -19.89
C ALA A 255 -6.20 -6.50 -19.25
N ARG A 256 -6.29 -6.85 -17.96
CA ARG A 256 -7.54 -6.77 -17.18
C ARG A 256 -8.18 -5.39 -17.15
N LEU A 257 -7.40 -4.32 -17.26
CA LEU A 257 -7.92 -2.94 -17.27
C LEU A 257 -8.34 -2.44 -18.66
N HIS A 258 -7.99 -3.16 -19.73
CA HIS A 258 -8.16 -2.66 -21.09
C HIS A 258 -9.62 -2.34 -21.45
N PRO A 259 -10.62 -3.20 -21.15
CA PRO A 259 -12.02 -2.88 -21.47
C PRO A 259 -12.52 -1.63 -20.76
N LEU A 260 -12.12 -1.43 -19.49
CA LEU A 260 -12.48 -0.24 -18.71
C LEU A 260 -11.81 1.03 -19.25
N ILE A 261 -10.52 0.96 -19.59
CA ILE A 261 -9.77 2.08 -20.20
C ILE A 261 -10.42 2.52 -21.51
N LYS A 262 -10.80 1.55 -22.36
CA LYS A 262 -11.49 1.79 -23.64
C LYS A 262 -12.87 2.42 -23.43
N SER A 263 -13.70 1.80 -22.59
CA SER A 263 -15.05 2.28 -22.27
C SER A 263 -15.04 3.69 -21.64
N SER A 264 -13.98 4.01 -20.89
CA SER A 264 -13.78 5.32 -20.27
C SER A 264 -13.28 6.40 -21.24
N GLY A 265 -12.96 6.06 -22.50
CA GLY A 265 -12.41 6.99 -23.49
C GLY A 265 -10.97 7.46 -23.18
N ILE A 266 -10.28 6.77 -22.27
CA ILE A 266 -8.91 7.11 -21.86
C ILE A 266 -7.92 6.76 -22.98
N ASP A 267 -8.05 5.57 -23.56
CA ASP A 267 -7.29 5.10 -24.71
C ASP A 267 -8.14 4.07 -25.47
N SER A 268 -8.25 4.20 -26.79
CA SER A 268 -8.98 3.25 -27.63
C SER A 268 -8.20 1.96 -27.88
N SER A 269 -6.87 1.99 -27.74
CA SER A 269 -5.98 0.85 -27.95
C SER A 269 -4.85 0.78 -26.91
N PRO A 270 -5.20 0.56 -25.61
CA PRO A 270 -4.20 0.37 -24.57
C PRO A 270 -3.30 -0.83 -24.86
N LEU A 271 -2.03 -0.72 -24.46
CA LEU A 271 -1.01 -1.74 -24.68
C LEU A 271 -0.85 -2.62 -23.43
N THR A 272 -0.54 -3.90 -23.63
CA THR A 272 0.01 -4.74 -22.55
C THR A 272 1.46 -4.34 -22.23
N PRO A 273 2.00 -4.72 -21.06
CA PRO A 273 3.41 -4.51 -20.76
C PRO A 273 4.37 -5.08 -21.82
N GLU A 274 4.07 -6.25 -22.36
CA GLU A 274 4.87 -6.93 -23.38
C GLU A 274 4.90 -6.13 -24.69
N GLN A 275 3.75 -5.60 -25.11
CA GLN A 275 3.63 -4.73 -26.28
C GLN A 275 4.36 -3.41 -26.07
N ALA A 276 4.22 -2.80 -24.89
CA ALA A 276 4.88 -1.54 -24.54
C ALA A 276 6.42 -1.66 -24.57
N ASN A 277 6.98 -2.81 -24.20
CA ASN A 277 8.43 -3.07 -24.30
C ASN A 277 8.96 -3.07 -25.74
N GLN A 278 8.10 -3.22 -26.76
CA GLN A 278 8.50 -3.15 -28.17
C GLN A 278 8.43 -1.73 -28.74
N VAL A 279 7.85 -0.76 -28.03
CA VAL A 279 7.72 0.62 -28.50
C VAL A 279 9.10 1.30 -28.50
N SER A 280 9.53 1.74 -29.68
CA SER A 280 10.82 2.42 -29.92
C SER A 280 10.68 3.88 -30.36
N GLU A 281 9.51 4.29 -30.84
CA GLU A 281 9.24 5.66 -31.27
C GLU A 281 8.64 6.53 -30.17
N GLY A 282 8.87 7.85 -30.26
CA GLY A 282 8.29 8.83 -29.35
C GLY A 282 8.99 8.86 -27.98
N GLU A 283 8.21 9.23 -26.97
CA GLU A 283 8.67 9.29 -25.58
C GLU A 283 7.77 8.44 -24.67
N TRP A 284 8.23 8.13 -23.47
CA TRP A 284 7.42 7.44 -22.46
C TRP A 284 7.62 8.01 -21.06
N ILE A 285 6.68 7.75 -20.15
CA ILE A 285 6.78 8.15 -18.73
C ILE A 285 6.06 7.16 -17.82
N GLN A 286 6.54 7.01 -16.58
CA GLN A 286 5.81 6.30 -15.55
C GLN A 286 4.58 7.09 -15.08
N LEU A 287 3.46 6.41 -14.89
CA LEU A 287 2.18 7.04 -14.60
C LEU A 287 2.21 7.96 -13.37
N LEU A 288 2.90 7.58 -12.29
CA LEU A 288 2.96 8.39 -11.07
C LEU A 288 4.07 9.45 -11.10
N SER A 289 4.82 9.57 -12.20
CA SER A 289 5.69 10.72 -12.47
C SER A 289 4.95 11.87 -13.15
N VAL A 290 3.79 11.61 -13.78
CA VAL A 290 2.97 12.64 -14.46
C VAL A 290 2.52 13.77 -13.52
N PRO A 291 2.07 13.52 -12.28
CA PRO A 291 1.62 14.58 -11.37
C PRO A 291 2.67 15.66 -11.10
N ARG A 292 3.95 15.29 -11.10
CA ARG A 292 5.08 16.22 -10.95
C ARG A 292 5.08 17.26 -12.07
N TYR A 293 5.02 16.82 -13.32
CA TYR A 293 5.09 17.70 -14.49
C TYR A 293 3.82 18.51 -14.72
N LEU A 294 2.69 18.03 -14.19
CA LEU A 294 1.44 18.78 -14.16
C LEU A 294 1.29 19.69 -12.93
N ASN A 295 2.28 19.72 -12.02
CA ASN A 295 2.23 20.48 -10.77
C ASN A 295 0.95 20.23 -9.95
N ILE A 296 0.57 18.96 -9.80
CA ILE A 296 -0.66 18.59 -9.09
C ILE A 296 -0.54 18.91 -7.60
N SER A 297 -1.52 19.64 -7.09
CA SER A 297 -1.65 20.04 -5.68
C SER A 297 -3.10 20.44 -5.38
N PRO A 298 -3.49 20.69 -4.11
CA PRO A 298 -4.80 21.26 -3.79
C PRO A 298 -5.11 22.56 -4.53
N ALA A 299 -4.09 23.38 -4.84
CA ALA A 299 -4.23 24.60 -5.62
C ALA A 299 -4.36 24.35 -7.14
N ASN A 300 -4.07 23.13 -7.60
CA ASN A 300 -4.11 22.74 -9.01
C ASN A 300 -4.53 21.26 -9.17
N PRO A 301 -5.81 20.91 -8.91
CA PRO A 301 -6.29 19.53 -8.97
C PRO A 301 -6.42 18.98 -10.41
N ILE A 302 -6.57 19.88 -11.40
CA ILE A 302 -6.73 19.67 -12.86
C ILE A 302 -7.93 18.82 -13.31
N ILE A 303 -8.25 17.69 -12.67
CA ILE A 303 -9.41 16.85 -13.01
C ILE A 303 -10.16 16.42 -11.75
N THR A 304 -11.37 16.94 -11.62
CA THR A 304 -12.28 16.68 -10.51
C THR A 304 -13.61 16.03 -10.94
N GLY A 305 -13.87 15.91 -12.25
CA GLY A 305 -15.08 15.27 -12.78
C GLY A 305 -14.93 13.76 -13.00
N ALA A 306 -16.05 13.08 -13.26
CA ALA A 306 -16.09 11.66 -13.58
C ALA A 306 -15.36 11.34 -14.89
N TYR A 307 -14.48 10.34 -14.86
CA TYR A 307 -13.66 9.91 -16.00
C TYR A 307 -13.63 8.38 -16.17
N ILE A 308 -14.15 7.62 -15.21
CA ILE A 308 -14.32 6.17 -15.34
C ILE A 308 -15.76 5.92 -15.79
N LYS A 309 -15.93 5.17 -16.89
CA LYS A 309 -17.24 4.88 -17.45
C LYS A 309 -17.33 3.41 -17.87
N PRO A 310 -18.15 2.59 -17.20
CA PRO A 310 -18.55 1.30 -17.77
C PRO A 310 -19.48 1.50 -18.97
N THR A 311 -19.79 0.44 -19.72
CA THR A 311 -20.72 0.57 -20.85
C THR A 311 -22.16 0.82 -20.39
N ASP A 312 -22.94 1.53 -21.21
CA ASP A 312 -24.36 1.75 -20.96
C ASP A 312 -25.14 0.43 -20.88
N LYS A 313 -24.76 -0.56 -21.69
CA LYS A 313 -25.35 -1.91 -21.69
C LYS A 313 -25.20 -2.59 -20.33
N LEU A 314 -23.99 -2.62 -19.78
CA LEU A 314 -23.73 -3.23 -18.48
C LEU A 314 -24.35 -2.41 -17.35
N SER A 315 -24.30 -1.08 -17.43
CA SER A 315 -24.94 -0.20 -16.45
C SER A 315 -26.45 -0.44 -16.40
N CYS A 316 -27.13 -0.51 -17.56
CA CYS A 316 -28.55 -0.82 -17.65
C CYS A 316 -28.90 -2.22 -17.15
N LYS A 317 -28.05 -3.23 -17.44
CA LYS A 317 -28.22 -4.59 -16.93
C LYS A 317 -28.25 -4.57 -15.40
N TRP A 318 -27.24 -3.99 -14.77
CA TRP A 318 -27.13 -3.97 -13.31
C TRP A 318 -28.16 -3.06 -12.64
N LYS A 319 -28.56 -1.97 -13.30
CA LYS A 319 -29.67 -1.14 -12.83
C LYS A 319 -30.94 -1.97 -12.65
N LYS A 320 -31.29 -2.80 -13.65
CA LYS A 320 -32.48 -3.68 -13.60
C LYS A 320 -32.37 -4.76 -12.52
N ILE A 321 -31.18 -5.31 -12.32
CA ILE A 321 -30.92 -6.35 -11.30
C ILE A 321 -31.04 -5.77 -9.89
N LEU A 322 -30.58 -4.53 -9.68
CA LEU A 322 -30.50 -3.91 -8.36
C LEU A 322 -31.72 -3.05 -7.99
N SER A 323 -32.60 -2.71 -8.93
CA SER A 323 -33.75 -1.81 -8.73
C SER A 323 -34.95 -2.44 -8.01
N THR A 324 -34.77 -3.50 -7.22
CA THR A 324 -35.88 -4.36 -6.77
C THR A 324 -36.79 -3.75 -5.70
N ASN A 325 -36.34 -2.76 -4.90
CA ASN A 325 -37.09 -2.32 -3.70
C ASN A 325 -37.19 -0.80 -3.47
N GLN A 326 -36.87 0.06 -4.45
CA GLN A 326 -36.81 1.54 -4.29
C GLN A 326 -35.89 2.06 -3.15
N MET A 327 -35.10 1.18 -2.54
CA MET A 327 -34.11 1.52 -1.52
C MET A 327 -32.77 1.88 -2.18
N PRO A 328 -31.96 2.73 -1.54
CA PRO A 328 -30.63 3.05 -2.06
C PRO A 328 -29.71 1.82 -2.04
N ASN A 329 -28.92 1.67 -3.10
CA ASN A 329 -27.87 0.67 -3.24
C ASN A 329 -26.58 1.18 -2.60
N ILE A 330 -26.14 0.54 -1.52
CA ILE A 330 -24.95 0.94 -0.76
C ILE A 330 -23.86 -0.11 -0.90
N GLY A 331 -22.80 0.22 -1.62
CA GLY A 331 -21.63 -0.64 -1.77
C GLY A 331 -20.71 -0.56 -0.55
N ILE A 332 -20.21 -1.70 -0.05
CA ILE A 332 -19.29 -1.77 1.09
C ILE A 332 -18.01 -2.56 0.81
N ASN A 333 -16.87 -2.06 1.29
CA ASN A 333 -15.56 -2.69 1.18
C ASN A 333 -14.71 -2.39 2.43
N TRP A 334 -14.20 -3.42 3.13
CA TRP A 334 -13.59 -3.27 4.46
C TRP A 334 -12.07 -3.46 4.49
N ARG A 335 -11.45 -3.89 3.38
CA ARG A 335 -10.00 -4.00 3.27
C ARG A 335 -9.49 -3.90 1.83
N GLY A 336 -8.21 -3.55 1.74
CA GLY A 336 -7.44 -3.63 0.49
C GLY A 336 -7.01 -5.06 0.16
N ASN A 337 -5.88 -5.18 -0.55
CA ASN A 337 -5.30 -6.50 -0.88
C ASN A 337 -4.90 -7.26 0.40
N ARG A 338 -5.30 -8.54 0.50
CA ARG A 338 -5.02 -9.41 1.65
C ARG A 338 -3.52 -9.69 1.84
N ASP A 339 -2.76 -9.70 0.75
CA ASP A 339 -1.34 -10.05 0.77
C ASP A 339 -0.44 -8.91 1.25
N ASP A 340 -1.00 -7.71 1.48
CA ASP A 340 -0.25 -6.53 1.92
C ASP A 340 -0.22 -6.42 3.45
N THR A 341 0.64 -7.24 4.07
CA THR A 341 0.80 -7.33 5.53
C THR A 341 1.28 -6.03 6.18
N ASN A 342 1.93 -5.14 5.41
CA ASN A 342 2.43 -3.85 5.89
C ASN A 342 1.33 -2.81 6.15
N LYS A 343 0.07 -3.15 5.88
CA LYS A 343 -1.06 -2.20 5.87
C LYS A 343 -2.24 -2.67 6.72
N GLN A 344 -2.01 -3.57 7.68
CA GLN A 344 -3.05 -4.09 8.57
C GLN A 344 -3.82 -3.00 9.31
N GLY A 345 -3.18 -1.88 9.68
CA GLY A 345 -3.84 -0.74 10.33
C GLY A 345 -4.94 -0.07 9.48
N ARG A 346 -5.03 -0.38 8.18
CA ARG A 346 -6.09 0.09 7.28
C ARG A 346 -7.24 -0.91 7.10
N ASN A 347 -7.06 -2.14 7.55
CA ASN A 347 -8.08 -3.17 7.46
C ASN A 347 -9.08 -2.99 8.58
N ILE A 348 -10.36 -2.97 8.22
CA ILE A 348 -11.44 -2.81 9.17
C ILE A 348 -12.03 -4.20 9.43
N PRO A 349 -12.15 -4.62 10.70
CA PRO A 349 -12.82 -5.87 11.01
C PRO A 349 -14.25 -5.88 10.48
N ILE A 350 -14.65 -6.93 9.78
CA ILE A 350 -15.96 -7.05 9.12
C ILE A 350 -17.14 -6.80 10.07
N HIS A 351 -17.03 -7.24 11.33
CA HIS A 351 -18.07 -7.02 12.34
C HIS A 351 -18.33 -5.53 12.62
N SER A 352 -17.37 -4.64 12.35
CA SER A 352 -17.55 -3.19 12.50
C SER A 352 -18.62 -2.66 11.53
N PHE A 353 -18.69 -3.22 10.32
CA PHE A 353 -19.68 -2.84 9.32
C PHE A 353 -21.11 -3.29 9.67
N ARG A 354 -21.28 -4.28 10.55
CA ARG A 354 -22.62 -4.67 11.03
C ARG A 354 -23.37 -3.52 11.67
N LYS A 355 -22.68 -2.61 12.38
CA LYS A 355 -23.33 -1.44 12.99
C LYS A 355 -24.03 -0.56 11.95
N ILE A 356 -23.46 -0.44 10.76
CA ILE A 356 -24.06 0.30 9.65
C ILE A 356 -25.17 -0.53 9.01
N VAL A 357 -24.88 -1.77 8.62
CA VAL A 357 -25.84 -2.64 7.92
C VAL A 357 -27.10 -2.89 8.75
N ASP A 358 -26.95 -3.13 10.06
CA ASP A 358 -28.07 -3.41 10.95
C ASP A 358 -28.90 -2.15 11.26
N SER A 359 -28.30 -0.96 11.26
CA SER A 359 -28.97 0.28 11.67
C SER A 359 -29.62 1.11 10.57
N TYR A 360 -29.30 0.83 9.30
CA TYR A 360 -29.87 1.52 8.16
C TYR A 360 -30.67 0.55 7.27
N THR A 361 -31.77 1.03 6.69
CA THR A 361 -32.57 0.27 5.74
C THR A 361 -32.12 0.66 4.34
N GLY A 362 -31.47 -0.25 3.63
CA GLY A 362 -30.91 -0.03 2.30
C GLY A 362 -30.56 -1.38 1.66
N ASN A 363 -30.30 -1.40 0.36
CA ASN A 363 -29.79 -2.59 -0.33
C ASN A 363 -28.26 -2.58 -0.26
N PHE A 364 -27.68 -3.42 0.60
CA PHE A 364 -26.22 -3.46 0.77
C PHE A 364 -25.59 -4.43 -0.23
N LEU A 365 -24.54 -3.97 -0.90
CA LEU A 365 -23.72 -4.74 -1.84
C LEU A 365 -22.34 -4.93 -1.24
N CYS A 366 -21.92 -6.16 -1.01
CA CYS A 366 -20.53 -6.45 -0.68
C CYS A 366 -19.68 -6.37 -1.95
N LEU A 367 -18.80 -5.37 -1.99
CA LEU A 367 -17.84 -5.13 -3.06
C LEU A 367 -16.44 -5.67 -2.72
N GLN A 368 -16.27 -6.34 -1.58
CA GLN A 368 -14.98 -6.86 -1.15
C GLN A 368 -14.50 -7.99 -2.05
N ARG A 369 -13.41 -7.73 -2.77
CA ARG A 369 -12.66 -8.78 -3.45
C ARG A 369 -11.99 -9.73 -2.46
N GLY A 370 -12.03 -11.02 -2.74
CA GLY A 370 -11.49 -12.09 -1.93
C GLY A 370 -12.20 -12.20 -0.58
N SER A 371 -13.51 -11.99 -0.52
CA SER A 371 -14.29 -12.24 0.69
C SER A 371 -14.56 -13.73 0.86
N GLN A 372 -14.48 -14.25 2.09
CA GLN A 372 -14.89 -15.61 2.40
C GLN A 372 -16.40 -15.69 2.66
N PRO A 373 -17.07 -16.84 2.36
CA PRO A 373 -18.50 -17.02 2.63
C PRO A 373 -18.90 -16.66 4.07
N LEU A 374 -18.10 -17.07 5.06
CA LEU A 374 -18.31 -16.74 6.47
C LEU A 374 -18.32 -15.23 6.76
N GLU A 375 -17.54 -14.42 6.05
CA GLU A 375 -17.55 -12.96 6.21
C GLU A 375 -18.87 -12.36 5.70
N ILE A 376 -19.45 -12.96 4.65
CA ILE A 376 -20.71 -12.54 4.07
C ILE A 376 -21.90 -12.96 4.95
N GLU A 377 -21.87 -14.20 5.46
CA GLU A 377 -22.88 -14.70 6.40
C GLU A 377 -22.99 -13.82 7.65
N GLN A 378 -21.87 -13.29 8.14
CA GLN A 378 -21.84 -12.35 9.27
C GLN A 378 -22.62 -11.05 9.01
N LEU A 379 -22.76 -10.63 7.75
CA LEU A 379 -23.54 -9.46 7.33
C LEU A 379 -24.99 -9.80 6.95
N GLN A 380 -25.30 -11.07 6.64
CA GLN A 380 -26.56 -11.49 6.04
C GLN A 380 -27.70 -11.78 7.02
N LYS A 381 -27.48 -11.73 8.35
CA LYS A 381 -28.46 -12.16 9.37
C LYS A 381 -29.87 -11.57 9.22
N ASN A 382 -30.04 -10.44 8.53
CA ASN A 382 -31.31 -9.72 8.38
C ASN A 382 -31.82 -9.58 6.92
N ARG A 383 -31.32 -10.37 5.94
CA ARG A 383 -31.71 -10.29 4.51
C ARG A 383 -31.55 -8.90 3.85
N LYS A 384 -30.67 -8.05 4.39
CA LYS A 384 -30.38 -6.70 3.85
C LYS A 384 -29.34 -6.66 2.73
N ILE A 385 -28.73 -7.80 2.44
CA ILE A 385 -27.77 -7.99 1.34
C ILE A 385 -28.55 -8.44 0.10
N THR A 386 -28.17 -7.90 -1.07
CA THR A 386 -28.80 -8.25 -2.35
C THR A 386 -28.83 -9.76 -2.60
N PRO A 387 -29.92 -10.32 -3.17
CA PRO A 387 -29.98 -11.74 -3.54
C PRO A 387 -28.93 -12.12 -4.61
N HIS A 388 -28.40 -11.14 -5.35
CA HIS A 388 -27.37 -11.34 -6.38
C HIS A 388 -25.93 -11.27 -5.84
N GLN A 389 -25.74 -11.37 -4.53
CA GLN A 389 -24.43 -11.16 -3.90
C GLN A 389 -23.35 -12.16 -4.37
N LEU A 390 -23.72 -13.41 -4.60
CA LEU A 390 -22.76 -14.42 -5.07
C LEU A 390 -22.25 -14.11 -6.48
N ASP A 391 -23.14 -13.63 -7.37
CA ASP A 391 -22.75 -13.20 -8.71
C ASP A 391 -21.80 -12.00 -8.67
N ILE A 392 -22.09 -11.01 -7.80
CA ILE A 392 -21.24 -9.84 -7.60
C ILE A 392 -19.84 -10.26 -7.16
N LEU A 393 -19.72 -11.19 -6.21
CA LEU A 393 -18.41 -11.66 -5.73
C LEU A 393 -17.65 -12.45 -6.80
N ARG A 394 -18.34 -13.33 -7.54
CA ARG A 394 -17.74 -14.06 -8.67
C ARG A 394 -17.13 -13.10 -9.69
N ILE A 395 -17.84 -12.03 -10.03
CA ILE A 395 -17.39 -11.00 -10.97
C ILE A 395 -16.23 -10.18 -10.37
N ALA A 396 -16.35 -9.77 -9.11
CA ALA A 396 -15.32 -9.01 -8.41
C ALA A 396 -13.98 -9.78 -8.30
N ASP A 397 -14.04 -11.10 -8.10
CA ASP A 397 -12.87 -11.96 -7.92
C ASP A 397 -12.29 -12.49 -9.22
N SER A 398 -13.02 -12.38 -10.33
CA SER A 398 -12.55 -12.81 -11.64
C SER A 398 -11.38 -11.97 -12.15
N GLU A 399 -10.36 -12.64 -12.67
CA GLU A 399 -9.23 -11.99 -13.36
C GLU A 399 -9.53 -11.70 -14.84
N HIS A 400 -10.70 -12.09 -15.35
CA HIS A 400 -11.10 -11.83 -16.72
C HIS A 400 -11.30 -10.33 -16.97
N PRO A 401 -10.77 -9.74 -18.08
CA PRO A 401 -10.88 -8.30 -18.33
C PRO A 401 -12.31 -7.76 -18.40
N GLU A 402 -13.23 -8.49 -19.04
CA GLU A 402 -14.64 -8.08 -19.15
C GLU A 402 -15.36 -8.09 -17.79
N ASP A 403 -14.98 -8.99 -16.88
CA ASP A 403 -15.57 -9.04 -15.54
C ASP A 403 -15.13 -7.83 -14.70
N PHE A 404 -13.94 -7.27 -14.95
CA PHE A 404 -13.52 -6.02 -14.31
C PHE A 404 -14.35 -4.81 -14.80
N LEU A 405 -14.72 -4.80 -16.08
CA LEU A 405 -15.64 -3.80 -16.65
C LEU A 405 -17.07 -3.98 -16.12
N GLU A 406 -17.51 -5.23 -15.93
CA GLU A 406 -18.81 -5.53 -15.32
C GLU A 406 -18.83 -5.16 -13.83
N TYR A 407 -17.73 -5.40 -13.09
CA TYR A 407 -17.58 -4.95 -11.71
C TYR A 407 -17.68 -3.42 -11.58
N ALA A 408 -17.08 -2.69 -12.53
CA ALA A 408 -17.26 -1.25 -12.64
C ALA A 408 -18.73 -0.86 -12.87
N ALA A 409 -19.49 -1.62 -13.66
CA ALA A 409 -20.92 -1.37 -13.86
C ALA A 409 -21.78 -1.68 -12.63
N ILE A 410 -21.40 -2.67 -11.81
CA ILE A 410 -22.03 -2.93 -10.51
C ILE A 410 -21.84 -1.72 -9.59
N ILE A 411 -20.61 -1.24 -9.47
CA ILE A 411 -20.29 -0.06 -8.65
C ILE A 411 -21.02 1.17 -9.15
N ASN A 412 -21.10 1.38 -10.48
CA ASN A 412 -21.82 2.49 -11.12
C ASN A 412 -23.33 2.57 -10.79
N ASN A 413 -23.91 1.48 -10.28
CA ASN A 413 -25.30 1.43 -9.85
C ASN A 413 -25.48 1.54 -8.32
N CYS A 414 -24.42 1.86 -7.58
CA CYS A 414 -24.50 2.26 -6.18
C CYS A 414 -24.87 3.74 -6.06
N ASP A 415 -25.74 4.07 -5.12
CA ASP A 415 -26.05 5.45 -4.73
C ASP A 415 -24.98 6.01 -3.79
N LEU A 416 -24.30 5.12 -3.05
CA LEU A 416 -23.19 5.43 -2.16
C LEU A 416 -22.23 4.24 -2.06
N VAL A 417 -20.93 4.50 -1.98
CA VAL A 417 -19.91 3.49 -1.66
C VAL A 417 -19.19 3.85 -0.37
N ILE A 418 -19.20 2.96 0.62
CA ILE A 418 -18.48 3.10 1.90
C ILE A 418 -17.32 2.11 1.92
N THR A 419 -16.09 2.61 1.92
CA THR A 419 -14.91 1.77 1.65
C THR A 419 -13.68 2.20 2.46
N THR A 420 -12.68 1.33 2.55
CA THR A 420 -11.31 1.75 2.87
C THR A 420 -10.64 2.41 1.65
N GLY A 421 -9.45 2.99 1.82
CA GLY A 421 -8.64 3.51 0.71
C GLY A 421 -8.13 2.40 -0.23
N SER A 422 -9.02 1.88 -1.07
CA SER A 422 -8.85 0.69 -1.91
C SER A 422 -9.17 0.98 -3.39
N THR A 423 -9.07 -0.05 -4.24
CA THR A 423 -9.50 0.03 -5.65
C THR A 423 -10.97 0.48 -5.79
N ALA A 424 -11.85 0.05 -4.87
CA ALA A 424 -13.26 0.44 -4.89
C ALA A 424 -13.44 1.95 -4.67
N ALA A 425 -12.63 2.56 -3.80
CA ALA A 425 -12.65 4.01 -3.56
C ALA A 425 -12.34 4.80 -4.83
N HIS A 426 -11.24 4.44 -5.51
CA HIS A 426 -10.82 5.13 -6.73
C HIS A 426 -11.76 4.87 -7.92
N MET A 427 -12.34 3.67 -7.98
CA MET A 427 -13.32 3.31 -9.01
C MET A 427 -14.62 4.10 -8.87
N ALA A 428 -15.25 4.05 -7.69
CA ALA A 428 -16.51 4.73 -7.41
C ALA A 428 -16.37 6.25 -7.54
N ALA A 429 -15.34 6.83 -6.92
CA ALA A 429 -15.11 8.26 -6.97
C ALA A 429 -14.69 8.73 -8.37
N GLY A 430 -13.97 7.90 -9.14
CA GLY A 430 -13.66 8.16 -10.54
C GLY A 430 -14.88 8.13 -11.48
N MET A 431 -15.97 7.48 -11.07
CA MET A 431 -17.29 7.54 -11.73
C MET A 431 -18.14 8.72 -11.25
N GLY A 432 -17.68 9.48 -10.25
CA GLY A 432 -18.44 10.58 -9.65
C GLY A 432 -19.49 10.13 -8.63
N ILE A 433 -19.46 8.87 -8.20
CA ILE A 433 -20.39 8.32 -7.21
C ILE A 433 -20.03 8.88 -5.84
N PRO A 434 -21.01 9.25 -4.99
CA PRO A 434 -20.77 9.53 -3.58
C PRO A 434 -19.94 8.40 -2.95
N THR A 435 -18.78 8.74 -2.41
CA THR A 435 -17.83 7.75 -1.90
C THR A 435 -17.35 8.16 -0.52
N TRP A 436 -17.58 7.34 0.50
CA TRP A 436 -17.09 7.59 1.85
C TRP A 436 -15.91 6.68 2.15
N VAL A 437 -14.76 7.29 2.43
CA VAL A 437 -13.53 6.55 2.71
C VAL A 437 -13.24 6.56 4.20
N LEU A 438 -13.15 5.37 4.78
CA LEU A 438 -12.81 5.13 6.18
C LEU A 438 -11.29 5.02 6.31
N LEU A 439 -10.70 5.84 7.18
CA LEU A 439 -9.26 6.05 7.26
C LEU A 439 -8.72 5.84 8.68
N PRO A 440 -7.51 5.27 8.83
CA PRO A 440 -6.80 5.32 10.10
C PRO A 440 -6.44 6.77 10.48
N LYS A 441 -6.04 6.99 11.73
CA LYS A 441 -5.67 8.32 12.25
C LYS A 441 -4.62 9.00 11.38
N VAL A 442 -3.60 8.25 10.98
CA VAL A 442 -2.60 8.69 9.99
C VAL A 442 -2.75 7.87 8.71
N PRO A 443 -3.28 8.45 7.63
CA PRO A 443 -3.57 7.70 6.41
C PRO A 443 -2.39 7.70 5.43
N ASP A 444 -2.61 7.06 4.28
CA ASP A 444 -1.82 7.29 3.08
C ASP A 444 -1.89 8.78 2.64
N TRP A 445 -0.79 9.27 2.05
CA TRP A 445 -0.59 10.66 1.67
C TRP A 445 -1.66 11.24 0.75
N ARG A 446 -2.39 10.41 -0.02
CA ARG A 446 -3.49 10.86 -0.88
C ARG A 446 -4.59 11.57 -0.09
N TRP A 447 -4.83 11.13 1.13
CA TRP A 447 -5.99 11.55 1.91
C TRP A 447 -5.73 12.74 2.84
N GLY A 448 -4.48 13.25 2.88
CA GLY A 448 -4.06 14.30 3.79
C GLY A 448 -4.20 13.91 5.27
N LEU A 449 -3.66 14.73 6.18
CA LEU A 449 -3.72 14.45 7.62
C LEU A 449 -5.01 14.95 8.29
N TYR A 450 -5.66 15.96 7.69
CA TYR A 450 -6.78 16.69 8.30
C TYR A 450 -7.94 16.85 7.33
N GLY A 451 -9.10 17.22 7.88
CA GLY A 451 -10.32 17.44 7.12
C GLY A 451 -11.05 16.15 6.73
N ASP A 452 -12.26 16.33 6.21
CA ASP A 452 -13.19 15.29 5.78
C ASP A 452 -13.42 15.29 4.26
N SER A 453 -12.62 16.06 3.51
CA SER A 453 -12.70 16.18 2.06
C SER A 453 -11.34 15.93 1.41
N THR A 454 -11.34 15.75 0.09
CA THR A 454 -10.12 15.57 -0.69
C THR A 454 -10.24 16.26 -2.03
N PHE A 455 -9.16 16.93 -2.47
CA PHE A 455 -9.14 17.57 -3.79
C PHE A 455 -9.08 16.56 -4.95
N TRP A 456 -8.77 15.29 -4.67
CA TRP A 456 -8.71 14.24 -5.69
C TRP A 456 -10.09 13.90 -6.25
N TYR A 457 -11.14 14.00 -5.44
CA TYR A 457 -12.49 13.57 -5.77
C TYR A 457 -13.53 14.42 -5.02
N PRO A 458 -14.27 15.29 -5.71
CA PRO A 458 -15.33 16.08 -5.09
C PRO A 458 -16.48 15.26 -4.51
N SER A 459 -16.75 14.08 -5.09
CA SER A 459 -17.80 13.17 -4.60
C SER A 459 -17.39 12.41 -3.33
N MET A 460 -16.19 12.65 -2.80
CA MET A 460 -15.63 11.86 -1.71
C MET A 460 -15.71 12.59 -0.36
N ARG A 461 -16.15 11.86 0.67
CA ARG A 461 -16.08 12.25 2.08
C ARG A 461 -15.14 11.31 2.84
N LEU A 462 -14.33 11.83 3.75
CA LEU A 462 -13.37 11.07 4.53
C LEU A 462 -13.83 10.95 5.98
N PHE A 463 -13.78 9.74 6.53
CA PHE A 463 -14.03 9.45 7.94
C PHE A 463 -12.76 8.89 8.57
N ARG A 464 -12.09 9.71 9.37
CA ARG A 464 -10.80 9.39 9.98
C ARG A 464 -10.96 8.98 11.43
N GLN A 465 -10.22 7.97 11.89
CA GLN A 465 -10.11 7.66 13.31
C GLN A 465 -9.59 8.85 14.12
N ASN A 466 -10.23 9.15 15.24
CA ASN A 466 -9.68 10.06 16.25
C ASN A 466 -8.56 9.39 17.04
N GLU A 467 -8.73 8.10 17.36
CA GLU A 467 -7.73 7.27 18.02
C GLU A 467 -7.43 6.00 17.23
N ASN A 468 -6.16 5.61 17.23
CA ASN A 468 -5.70 4.44 16.49
C ASN A 468 -6.47 3.18 16.92
N GLY A 469 -7.06 2.49 15.95
CA GLY A 469 -7.81 1.25 16.19
C GLY A 469 -9.27 1.44 16.60
N ASP A 470 -9.72 2.67 16.92
CA ASP A 470 -11.12 2.93 17.25
C ASP A 470 -11.99 3.07 15.99
N TRP A 471 -12.24 1.94 15.34
CA TRP A 471 -13.20 1.87 14.24
C TRP A 471 -14.65 1.99 14.72
N ASN A 472 -14.93 1.79 16.01
CA ASN A 472 -16.30 1.88 16.53
C ASN A 472 -16.82 3.31 16.49
N GLU A 473 -16.00 4.27 16.89
CA GLU A 473 -16.29 5.70 16.78
C GLU A 473 -16.53 6.12 15.33
N VAL A 474 -15.66 5.68 14.42
CA VAL A 474 -15.80 5.94 12.97
C VAL A 474 -17.14 5.41 12.46
N MET A 475 -17.49 4.17 12.78
CA MET A 475 -18.75 3.55 12.35
C MET A 475 -19.99 4.27 12.91
N GLN A 476 -19.89 4.83 14.13
CA GLN A 476 -20.99 5.62 14.71
C GLN A 476 -21.22 6.93 13.93
N ARG A 477 -20.16 7.65 13.56
CA ARG A 477 -20.28 8.84 12.71
C ARG A 477 -20.79 8.52 11.31
N VAL A 478 -20.33 7.41 10.72
CA VAL A 478 -20.84 6.95 9.41
C VAL A 478 -22.32 6.61 9.48
N LYS A 479 -22.78 5.95 10.55
CA LYS A 479 -24.20 5.67 10.77
C LYS A 479 -25.04 6.95 10.81
N LEU A 480 -24.62 7.96 11.58
CA LEU A 480 -25.33 9.24 11.65
C LEU A 480 -25.35 9.94 10.29
N ALA A 481 -24.22 9.97 9.61
CA ALA A 481 -24.12 10.53 8.26
C ALA A 481 -25.04 9.82 7.25
N LEU A 482 -25.20 8.50 7.34
CA LEU A 482 -26.12 7.73 6.49
C LEU A 482 -27.57 8.14 6.70
N GLN A 483 -27.96 8.34 7.96
CA GLN A 483 -29.31 8.77 8.32
C GLN A 483 -29.59 10.18 7.77
N GLU A 484 -28.62 11.10 7.84
CA GLU A 484 -28.75 12.44 7.26
C GLU A 484 -28.81 12.39 5.72
N HIS A 485 -27.91 11.63 5.10
CA HIS A 485 -27.74 11.61 3.64
C HIS A 485 -28.99 11.11 2.90
N PHE A 486 -29.69 10.12 3.46
CA PHE A 486 -30.87 9.54 2.84
C PHE A 486 -32.19 9.81 3.60
N GLY A 487 -32.14 10.30 4.85
CA GLY A 487 -33.32 10.51 5.69
C GLY A 487 -33.99 11.89 5.56
N GLY A 488 -33.33 12.86 4.92
CA GLY A 488 -33.84 14.24 4.76
C GLY A 488 -35.11 14.42 3.90
N GLY A 489 -35.73 13.34 3.40
CA GLY A 489 -36.90 13.39 2.52
C GLY A 489 -38.28 13.36 3.20
N LEU A 490 -38.35 13.23 4.53
CA LEU A 490 -39.63 13.02 5.25
C LEU A 490 -40.08 14.18 6.16
N SER A 491 -39.42 15.35 6.14
CA SER A 491 -39.69 16.44 7.11
C SER A 491 -40.02 17.82 6.53
N THR A 492 -40.63 17.92 5.35
CA THR A 492 -41.25 19.19 4.86
C THR A 492 -42.52 18.94 4.04
N ARG A 493 -43.46 18.18 4.59
CA ARG A 493 -44.89 18.25 4.23
C ARG A 493 -45.72 18.15 5.50
N ILE A 494 -45.88 19.27 6.18
CA ILE A 494 -47.02 19.55 7.05
C ILE A 494 -47.65 20.83 6.53
#